data_AF-A0A162JCN1-F1
#
_entry.id   AF-A0A162JCN1-F1
#
_cell.length_a   1.000
_cell.length_b   1.000
_cell.length_c   1.000
_cell.angle_alpha   90.00
_cell.angle_beta   90.00
_cell.angle_gamma   90.00
#
_symmetry.space_group_name_H-M   'P 1'
#
loop_
_entity.id
_entity.type
_entity.pdbx_description
1 polymer ?
#
loop_
_entity_poly.entity_id
_entity_poly.type
_entity_poly.pdbx_seq_one_letter_code
_entity_poly.pdbx_strand_id
1 'polypeptide(L)'
;MTMTTTTLTDTSRCAHCGSSAEAEVILARQKIAELESIITDLNAKASDAIRRCAKYDEEIHSLRAQSRPSTPQRPPSQPDPSAQSPTLLQQSTSRLSALLYPRKSTSNLRADARRQNPSPLPGSPLTPAAASTEDLIEALTREQTLRKEAEGRLSATSKEVEELSVSLFEQANEMVATERRARAKLEARVDELEKRDGEKKKRLERLEAATARIARVRSMLEA
;
A
#
# COMPACT_ATOMS: atom_id res chain seq x y z
N MET A 1 34.51 34.92 58.01
CA MET A 1 33.85 33.60 58.08
C MET A 1 34.42 32.74 56.96
N THR A 2 35.34 31.86 57.33
CA THR A 2 36.04 30.90 56.46
C THR A 2 35.16 29.67 56.29
N MET A 3 34.76 29.34 55.06
CA MET A 3 34.15 28.05 54.76
C MET A 3 35.23 27.10 54.26
N THR A 4 35.45 26.09 55.09
CA THR A 4 36.37 24.96 54.97
C THR A 4 36.05 24.09 53.76
N THR A 5 36.95 24.07 52.78
CA THR A 5 36.97 23.09 51.69
C THR A 5 37.65 21.82 52.20
N THR A 6 36.86 20.80 52.54
CA THR A 6 37.34 19.50 53.04
C THR A 6 36.98 18.42 52.04
N THR A 7 38.01 17.86 51.38
CA THR A 7 38.10 16.47 50.90
C THR A 7 37.15 16.08 49.73
N LEU A 8 37.48 15.23 48.75
CA LEU A 8 38.30 14.03 48.70
C LEU A 8 38.96 13.94 47.31
N THR A 9 40.27 13.76 47.29
CA THR A 9 40.94 13.03 46.21
C THR A 9 40.56 11.57 46.34
N ASP A 10 39.56 11.10 45.59
CA ASP A 10 39.26 9.67 45.50
C ASP A 10 39.78 9.13 44.18
N THR A 11 40.90 8.43 44.26
CA THR A 11 41.45 7.64 43.16
C THR A 11 40.56 6.41 43.03
N SER A 12 39.42 6.56 42.36
CA SER A 12 38.42 5.50 42.16
C SER A 12 38.88 4.47 41.13
N ARG A 13 39.85 3.63 41.54
CA ARG A 13 40.26 2.43 40.82
C ARG A 13 39.49 1.24 41.37
N CYS A 14 38.71 0.58 40.50
CA CYS A 14 37.96 -0.62 40.85
C CYS A 14 38.93 -1.77 41.21
N ALA A 15 38.81 -2.29 42.43
CA ALA A 15 39.68 -3.32 42.99
C ALA A 15 39.58 -4.71 42.31
N HIS A 16 38.74 -4.86 41.28
CA HIS A 16 38.57 -6.12 40.55
C HIS A 16 39.04 -6.09 39.08
N CYS A 17 39.25 -4.92 38.47
CA CYS A 17 39.67 -4.84 37.06
C CYS A 17 40.78 -3.81 36.75
N GLY A 18 41.19 -2.97 37.70
CA GLY A 18 42.37 -2.08 37.53
C GLY A 18 42.26 -1.00 36.46
N SER A 19 41.14 -0.90 35.74
CA SER A 19 40.88 0.19 34.80
C SER A 19 40.53 1.47 35.55
N SER A 20 41.10 2.59 35.10
CA SER A 20 40.77 3.90 35.65
C SER A 20 39.33 4.22 35.25
N ALA A 21 38.39 4.19 36.20
CA ALA A 21 36.97 4.47 35.96
C ALA A 21 36.77 5.80 35.22
N GLU A 22 37.67 6.76 35.45
CA GLU A 22 37.69 8.06 34.79
C GLU A 22 37.98 7.99 33.28
N ALA A 23 38.85 7.07 32.84
CA ALA A 23 39.13 6.89 31.41
C ALA A 23 37.92 6.26 30.68
N GLU A 24 37.24 5.31 31.32
CA GLU A 24 36.00 4.72 30.77
C GLU A 24 34.87 5.75 30.69
N VAL A 25 34.73 6.63 31.68
CA VAL A 25 33.76 7.73 31.66
C VAL A 25 34.07 8.71 30.52
N ILE A 26 35.34 9.03 30.26
CA ILE A 26 35.73 9.90 29.13
C ILE A 26 35.39 9.24 27.79
N LEU A 27 35.69 7.95 27.62
CA LEU A 27 35.33 7.21 26.40
C LEU A 27 33.82 7.12 26.21
N ALA A 28 33.06 6.88 27.29
CA ALA A 28 31.60 6.86 27.24
C ALA A 28 31.04 8.22 26.81
N ARG A 29 31.58 9.34 27.33
CA ARG A 29 31.18 10.69 26.93
C ARG A 29 31.48 10.98 25.45
N GLN A 30 32.64 10.55 24.94
CA GLN A 30 32.97 10.67 23.52
C GLN A 30 31.98 9.89 22.64
N LYS A 31 31.67 8.66 23.05
CA LYS A 31 30.70 7.81 22.32
C LYS A 31 29.29 8.38 22.35
N ILE A 32 28.86 8.98 23.47
CA ILE A 32 27.57 9.67 23.56
C ILE A 32 27.53 10.83 22.57
N ALA A 33 28.57 11.67 22.54
CA ALA A 33 28.63 12.81 21.61
C ALA A 33 28.60 12.38 20.13
N GLU A 34 29.29 11.29 19.79
CA GLU A 34 29.26 10.70 18.45
C GLU A 34 27.85 10.20 18.10
N LEU A 35 27.22 9.45 19.00
CA LEU A 35 25.86 8.94 18.80
C LEU A 35 24.84 10.07 18.67
N GLU A 36 24.97 11.13 19.46
CA GLU A 36 24.13 12.33 19.35
C GLU A 36 24.30 12.99 17.98
N SER A 37 25.53 13.11 17.48
CA SER A 37 25.79 13.63 16.13
C SER A 37 25.20 12.75 15.03
N ILE A 38 25.22 11.43 15.19
CA ILE A 38 24.61 10.51 14.22
C ILE A 38 23.09 10.66 14.24
N ILE A 39 22.49 10.79 15.41
CA ILE A 39 21.04 10.98 15.57
C ILE A 39 20.60 12.29 14.91
N THR A 40 21.35 13.38 15.06
CA THR A 40 21.00 14.66 14.42
C THR A 40 21.08 14.58 12.89
N ASP A 41 22.12 13.93 12.33
CA ASP A 41 22.26 13.71 10.88
C ASP A 41 21.15 12.80 10.32
N LEU A 42 20.82 11.72 11.03
CA LEU A 42 19.71 10.84 10.64
C LEU A 42 18.36 11.59 10.68
N ASN A 43 18.14 12.44 11.68
CA ASN A 43 16.92 13.23 11.79
C ASN A 43 16.81 14.28 10.67
N ALA A 44 17.94 14.91 10.29
CA ALA A 44 17.99 15.80 9.13
C ALA A 44 17.65 15.05 7.83
N LYS A 45 18.24 13.86 7.61
CA LYS A 45 17.94 13.00 6.46
C LYS A 45 16.48 12.54 6.41
N ALA A 46 15.90 12.19 7.57
CA ALA A 46 14.49 11.83 7.67
C ALA A 46 13.57 13.01 7.33
N SER A 47 13.89 14.20 7.83
CA SER A 47 13.16 15.44 7.53
C SER A 47 13.20 15.79 6.04
N ASP A 48 14.35 15.61 5.39
CA ASP A 48 14.52 15.83 3.95
C ASP A 48 13.79 14.77 3.11
N ALA A 49 13.73 13.53 3.58
CA ALA A 49 12.91 12.49 2.95
C ALA A 49 11.43 12.84 3.03
N ILE A 50 10.92 13.25 4.19
CA ILE A 50 9.51 13.67 4.37
C ILE A 50 9.18 14.86 3.44
N ARG A 51 10.08 15.84 3.32
CA ARG A 51 9.90 16.97 2.40
C ARG A 51 9.80 16.53 0.94
N ARG A 52 10.55 15.51 0.53
CA ARG A 52 10.45 14.94 -0.82
C ARG A 52 9.15 14.17 -1.01
N CYS A 53 8.71 13.39 -0.02
CA CYS A 53 7.41 12.73 -0.06
C CYS A 53 6.26 13.73 -0.25
N ALA A 54 6.26 14.85 0.49
CA ALA A 54 5.25 15.89 0.31
C ALA A 54 5.20 16.45 -1.12
N LYS A 55 6.36 16.65 -1.77
CA LYS A 55 6.41 17.08 -3.18
C LYS A 55 5.82 16.04 -4.12
N TYR A 56 6.13 14.76 -3.93
CA TYR A 56 5.57 13.68 -4.74
C TYR A 56 4.07 13.52 -4.52
N ASP A 57 3.58 13.70 -3.29
CA ASP A 57 2.15 13.66 -2.99
C ASP A 57 1.38 14.79 -3.72
N GLU A 58 1.94 16.00 -3.76
CA GLU A 58 1.39 17.12 -4.53
C GLU A 58 1.39 16.82 -6.04
N GLU A 59 2.46 16.23 -6.57
CA GLU A 59 2.55 15.83 -7.99
C GLU A 59 1.50 14.75 -8.34
N ILE A 60 1.35 13.71 -7.51
CA ILE A 60 0.32 12.69 -7.68
C ILE A 60 -1.07 13.32 -7.63
N HIS A 61 -1.30 14.26 -6.70
CA HIS A 61 -2.58 14.97 -6.62
C HIS A 61 -2.85 15.80 -7.88
N SER A 62 -1.84 16.49 -8.42
CA SER A 62 -1.93 17.24 -9.68
C SER A 62 -2.23 16.33 -10.87
N LEU A 63 -1.54 15.19 -11.00
CA LEU A 63 -1.78 14.22 -12.06
C LEU A 63 -3.18 13.62 -11.98
N ARG A 64 -3.68 13.33 -10.77
CA ARG A 64 -5.06 12.87 -10.55
C ARG A 64 -6.09 13.94 -10.89
N ALA A 65 -5.82 15.20 -10.59
CA ALA A 65 -6.70 16.31 -10.96
C ALA A 65 -6.76 16.51 -12.48
N GLN A 66 -5.62 16.39 -13.17
CA GLN A 66 -5.53 16.48 -14.64
C GLN A 66 -6.17 15.28 -15.35
N SER A 67 -6.10 14.09 -14.76
CA SER A 67 -6.68 12.86 -15.34
C SER A 67 -8.16 12.64 -14.99
N ARG A 68 -8.80 13.54 -14.22
CA ARG A 68 -10.22 13.43 -13.86
C ARG A 68 -11.08 14.05 -14.96
N PRO A 69 -11.86 13.28 -15.75
CA PRO A 69 -12.79 13.84 -16.71
C PRO A 69 -13.88 14.63 -15.98
N SER A 70 -14.18 15.82 -16.49
CA SER A 70 -15.14 16.78 -15.97
C SER A 70 -16.58 16.23 -16.05
N THR A 71 -17.03 15.48 -15.04
CA THR A 71 -18.48 15.31 -14.81
C THR A 71 -19.01 16.53 -14.04
N PRO A 72 -19.98 17.29 -14.58
CA PRO A 72 -20.56 18.43 -13.88
C PRO A 72 -21.32 17.96 -12.64
N GLN A 73 -20.89 18.47 -11.49
CA GLN A 73 -21.41 18.16 -10.17
C GLN A 73 -22.69 18.97 -9.92
N ARG A 74 -23.79 18.25 -9.71
CA ARG A 74 -25.09 18.75 -9.23
C ARG A 74 -24.93 19.27 -7.78
N PRO A 75 -25.61 20.37 -7.37
CA PRO A 75 -25.42 20.96 -6.04
C PRO A 75 -25.95 20.06 -4.91
N PRO A 76 -25.41 20.22 -3.67
CA PRO A 76 -25.73 19.37 -2.54
C PRO A 76 -27.03 19.80 -1.86
N SER A 77 -27.99 18.88 -1.79
CA SER A 77 -29.10 18.97 -0.85
C SER A 77 -28.70 18.28 0.46
N GLN A 78 -29.10 18.92 1.55
CA GLN A 78 -28.77 18.70 2.95
C GLN A 78 -29.11 17.30 3.53
N PRO A 79 -28.63 17.01 4.76
CA PRO A 79 -28.49 15.66 5.30
C PRO A 79 -29.72 15.22 6.08
N ASP A 80 -29.98 13.91 6.12
CA ASP A 80 -30.68 13.29 7.24
C ASP A 80 -30.05 11.92 7.58
N PRO A 81 -29.99 11.55 8.87
CA PRO A 81 -29.18 10.43 9.36
C PRO A 81 -30.05 9.19 9.51
N SER A 82 -29.59 8.05 8.97
CA SER A 82 -29.83 6.74 9.57
C SER A 82 -29.14 5.62 8.78
N ALA A 83 -28.48 4.77 9.57
CA ALA A 83 -28.25 3.36 9.31
C ALA A 83 -27.14 2.93 8.33
N GLN A 84 -26.08 2.43 8.98
CA GLN A 84 -25.49 1.11 8.76
C GLN A 84 -24.69 0.89 7.46
N SER A 85 -23.38 0.70 7.67
CA SER A 85 -22.44 0.06 6.76
C SER A 85 -23.02 -1.21 6.13
N PRO A 86 -22.73 -1.45 4.84
CA PRO A 86 -21.84 -2.59 4.56
C PRO A 86 -20.87 -2.36 3.38
N THR A 87 -19.67 -2.95 3.54
CA THR A 87 -18.92 -3.64 2.48
C THR A 87 -18.53 -2.83 1.23
N LEU A 88 -17.54 -1.95 1.40
CA LEU A 88 -16.75 -1.41 0.29
C LEU A 88 -15.65 -2.43 -0.04
N LEU A 89 -15.85 -3.29 -1.05
CA LEU A 89 -14.79 -3.94 -1.87
C LEU A 89 -15.35 -5.09 -2.75
N GLN A 90 -16.44 -4.90 -3.51
CA GLN A 90 -16.81 -5.91 -4.51
C GLN A 90 -17.76 -5.42 -5.62
N GLN A 91 -17.46 -4.33 -6.34
CA GLN A 91 -18.12 -4.11 -7.65
C GLN A 91 -17.49 -2.95 -8.44
N SER A 92 -16.51 -3.25 -9.29
CA SER A 92 -16.19 -2.32 -10.39
C SER A 92 -15.54 -2.97 -11.62
N THR A 93 -15.22 -4.27 -11.60
CA THR A 93 -14.57 -4.91 -12.77
C THR A 93 -15.52 -5.33 -13.89
N SER A 94 -16.84 -5.27 -13.71
CA SER A 94 -17.81 -5.77 -14.72
C SER A 94 -18.24 -4.76 -15.79
N ARG A 95 -17.72 -3.52 -15.81
CA ARG A 95 -18.15 -2.50 -16.80
C ARG A 95 -17.14 -2.17 -17.90
N LEU A 96 -15.90 -2.65 -17.80
CA LEU A 96 -14.87 -2.38 -18.83
C LEU A 96 -14.95 -3.36 -20.02
N SER A 97 -15.56 -4.53 -19.84
CA SER A 97 -15.72 -5.54 -20.91
C SER A 97 -16.75 -5.17 -21.98
N ALA A 98 -17.59 -4.15 -21.75
CA ALA A 98 -18.64 -3.72 -22.69
C ALA A 98 -18.17 -2.68 -23.72
N LEU A 99 -16.95 -2.12 -23.57
CA LEU A 99 -16.40 -1.10 -24.46
C LEU A 99 -15.40 -1.64 -25.48
N LEU A 100 -15.04 -2.94 -25.39
CA LEU A 100 -14.00 -3.56 -26.23
C LEU A 100 -14.57 -4.34 -27.44
N TYR A 101 -15.89 -4.33 -27.65
CA TYR A 101 -16.51 -4.85 -28.87
C TYR A 101 -17.18 -3.72 -29.66
N PRO A 102 -16.61 -3.31 -30.81
CA PRO A 102 -17.34 -2.57 -31.82
C PRO A 102 -18.40 -3.49 -32.41
N ARG A 103 -19.61 -3.49 -31.84
CA ARG A 103 -20.76 -4.15 -32.44
C ARG A 103 -21.12 -3.37 -33.70
N LYS A 104 -20.59 -3.81 -34.84
CA LYS A 104 -21.24 -3.66 -36.14
C LYS A 104 -22.64 -4.26 -36.00
N SER A 105 -23.69 -3.46 -36.07
CA SER A 105 -25.06 -3.94 -36.24
C SER A 105 -25.77 -3.11 -37.29
N THR A 106 -25.62 -3.54 -38.54
CA THR A 106 -26.63 -3.36 -39.57
C THR A 106 -27.78 -4.33 -39.33
N SER A 107 -28.99 -3.92 -39.71
CA SER A 107 -30.25 -4.70 -39.79
C SER A 107 -31.04 -4.90 -38.49
N ASN A 108 -32.04 -4.05 -38.28
CA ASN A 108 -33.41 -4.55 -38.14
C ASN A 108 -34.35 -3.70 -38.99
N LEU A 109 -34.68 -4.23 -40.17
CA LEU A 109 -35.88 -3.90 -40.92
C LEU A 109 -37.08 -4.22 -40.03
N ARG A 110 -37.80 -3.20 -39.57
CA ARG A 110 -39.20 -3.35 -39.19
C ARG A 110 -40.02 -2.41 -40.05
N ALA A 111 -40.51 -2.97 -41.15
CA ALA A 111 -41.69 -2.48 -41.81
C ALA A 111 -42.84 -2.56 -40.80
N ASP A 112 -43.39 -1.42 -40.43
CA ASP A 112 -44.81 -1.35 -40.13
C ASP A 112 -45.33 0.02 -40.56
N ALA A 113 -46.40 -0.05 -41.34
CA ALA A 113 -47.00 1.02 -42.08
C ALA A 113 -47.63 2.08 -41.16
N ARG A 114 -47.91 3.25 -41.76
CA ARG A 114 -48.90 4.26 -41.34
C ARG A 114 -48.36 5.35 -40.40
N ARG A 115 -47.87 6.44 -40.98
CA ARG A 115 -48.69 7.64 -41.24
C ARG A 115 -47.99 8.56 -42.25
N GLN A 116 -48.79 8.98 -43.23
CA GLN A 116 -48.51 9.98 -44.25
C GLN A 116 -48.45 11.37 -43.57
N ASN A 117 -47.40 12.16 -43.82
CA ASN A 117 -47.49 13.40 -44.59
C ASN A 117 -46.09 14.06 -44.72
N PRO A 118 -45.61 14.42 -45.93
CA PRO A 118 -44.36 15.13 -46.14
C PRO A 118 -44.59 16.63 -46.36
N SER A 119 -43.68 17.48 -45.88
CA SER A 119 -43.40 18.74 -46.56
C SER A 119 -41.93 19.15 -46.37
N PRO A 120 -41.27 19.69 -47.41
CA PRO A 120 -39.82 19.68 -47.59
C PRO A 120 -39.19 21.03 -47.26
N LEU A 121 -37.84 21.10 -47.14
CA LEU A 121 -36.94 22.18 -47.59
C LEU A 121 -35.47 21.90 -47.13
N PRO A 122 -34.45 22.50 -47.77
CA PRO A 122 -33.50 21.75 -48.59
C PRO A 122 -32.03 21.96 -48.17
N GLY A 123 -31.13 21.09 -48.65
CA GLY A 123 -29.72 21.42 -48.75
C GLY A 123 -28.74 20.43 -48.13
N SER A 124 -28.64 19.23 -48.71
CA SER A 124 -27.32 18.65 -48.97
C SER A 124 -27.45 17.61 -50.07
N PRO A 125 -26.67 17.71 -51.17
CA PRO A 125 -26.88 16.88 -52.33
C PRO A 125 -26.45 15.43 -52.06
N LEU A 126 -27.40 14.53 -52.19
CA LEU A 126 -27.14 13.15 -52.60
C LEU A 126 -26.55 13.19 -54.02
N THR A 127 -25.29 12.78 -54.16
CA THR A 127 -24.78 12.16 -55.41
C THR A 127 -23.69 11.14 -55.04
N PRO A 128 -23.89 9.82 -55.24
CA PRO A 128 -22.77 8.92 -55.46
C PRO A 128 -22.38 9.09 -56.93
N ALA A 129 -21.69 10.19 -57.25
CA ALA A 129 -21.01 10.27 -58.54
C ALA A 129 -20.00 9.12 -58.58
N ALA A 130 -20.02 8.33 -59.64
CA ALA A 130 -19.24 7.13 -59.83
C ALA A 130 -17.80 7.29 -59.30
N ALA A 131 -17.54 6.78 -58.09
CA ALA A 131 -16.18 6.62 -57.62
C ALA A 131 -15.50 5.73 -58.66
N SER A 132 -14.42 6.24 -59.27
CA SER A 132 -13.68 5.44 -60.22
C SER A 132 -13.17 4.20 -59.50
N THR A 133 -12.96 3.10 -60.22
CA THR A 133 -12.40 1.88 -59.62
C THR A 133 -11.09 2.17 -58.88
N GLU A 134 -10.34 3.17 -59.36
CA GLU A 134 -9.11 3.68 -58.74
C GLU A 134 -9.37 4.32 -57.37
N ASP A 135 -10.37 5.20 -57.24
CA ASP A 135 -10.73 5.83 -55.97
C ASP A 135 -11.17 4.81 -54.92
N LEU A 136 -11.84 3.73 -55.34
CA LEU A 136 -12.26 2.64 -54.46
C LEU A 136 -11.07 1.80 -53.98
N ILE A 137 -10.09 1.54 -54.85
CA ILE A 137 -8.85 0.84 -54.48
C ILE A 137 -8.04 1.70 -53.51
N GLU A 138 -7.95 3.01 -53.78
CA GLU A 138 -7.26 3.94 -52.89
C GLU A 138 -7.95 4.04 -51.51
N ALA A 139 -9.29 4.14 -51.48
CA ALA A 139 -10.04 4.14 -50.22
C ALA A 139 -9.88 2.84 -49.43
N LEU A 140 -9.89 1.69 -50.12
CA LEU A 140 -9.72 0.38 -49.50
C LEU A 140 -8.30 0.19 -48.93
N THR A 141 -7.27 0.62 -49.65
CA THR A 141 -5.89 0.58 -49.15
C THR A 141 -5.71 1.48 -47.93
N ARG A 142 -6.28 2.69 -47.92
CA ARG A 142 -6.29 3.56 -46.72
C ARG A 142 -7.03 2.92 -45.54
N GLU A 143 -8.15 2.24 -45.79
CA GLU A 143 -8.89 1.56 -44.71
C GLU A 143 -8.12 0.38 -44.14
N GLN A 144 -7.44 -0.40 -45.00
CA GLN A 144 -6.58 -1.50 -44.59
C GLN A 144 -5.35 -1.04 -43.82
N THR A 145 -4.71 0.08 -44.20
CA THR A 145 -3.57 0.62 -43.45
C THR A 145 -4.00 1.10 -42.06
N LEU A 146 -5.12 1.81 -41.96
CA LEU A 146 -5.70 2.23 -40.69
C LEU A 146 -6.06 1.04 -39.80
N ARG A 147 -6.61 -0.05 -40.37
CA ARG A 147 -6.85 -1.29 -39.61
C ARG A 147 -5.57 -1.90 -39.09
N LYS A 148 -4.55 -2.08 -39.95
CA LYS A 148 -3.26 -2.64 -39.53
C LYS A 148 -2.60 -1.81 -38.43
N GLU A 149 -2.68 -0.48 -38.52
CA GLU A 149 -2.17 0.42 -37.49
C GLU A 149 -2.95 0.27 -36.17
N ALA A 150 -4.27 0.21 -36.23
CA ALA A 150 -5.12 0.02 -35.06
C ALA A 150 -4.89 -1.37 -34.41
N GLU A 151 -4.79 -2.42 -35.21
CA GLU A 151 -4.46 -3.78 -34.76
C GLU A 151 -3.06 -3.84 -34.14
N GLY A 152 -2.08 -3.13 -34.71
CA GLY A 152 -0.74 -3.00 -34.16
C GLY A 152 -0.74 -2.30 -32.79
N ARG A 153 -1.47 -1.19 -32.65
CA ARG A 153 -1.65 -0.51 -31.36
C ARG A 153 -2.33 -1.40 -30.33
N LEU A 154 -3.37 -2.14 -30.73
CA LEU A 154 -4.07 -3.07 -29.84
C LEU A 154 -3.19 -4.25 -29.41
N SER A 155 -2.34 -4.76 -30.31
CA SER A 155 -1.37 -5.80 -29.97
C SER A 155 -0.29 -5.27 -29.02
N ALA A 156 0.19 -4.04 -29.22
CA ALA A 156 1.17 -3.41 -28.33
C ALA A 156 0.59 -3.24 -26.91
N THR A 157 -0.62 -2.69 -26.79
CA THR A 157 -1.26 -2.52 -25.48
C THR A 157 -1.60 -3.85 -24.82
N SER A 158 -2.00 -4.89 -25.57
CA SER A 158 -2.20 -6.24 -25.03
C SER A 158 -0.92 -6.78 -24.39
N LYS A 159 0.23 -6.60 -25.04
CA LYS A 159 1.53 -7.04 -24.51
C LYS A 159 1.93 -6.29 -23.26
N GLU A 160 1.77 -4.96 -23.24
CA GLU A 160 2.05 -4.15 -22.05
C GLU A 160 1.18 -4.59 -20.86
N VAL A 161 -0.10 -4.89 -21.09
CA VAL A 161 -1.00 -5.40 -20.05
C VAL A 161 -0.57 -6.77 -19.56
N GLU A 162 -0.15 -7.67 -20.47
CA GLU A 162 0.39 -8.98 -20.12
C GLU A 162 1.66 -8.84 -19.26
N GLU A 163 2.61 -8.00 -19.66
CA GLU A 163 3.85 -7.73 -18.90
C GLU A 163 3.58 -7.15 -17.51
N LEU A 164 2.69 -6.14 -17.41
CA LEU A 164 2.26 -5.61 -16.12
C LEU A 164 1.58 -6.67 -15.27
N SER A 165 0.76 -7.54 -15.87
CA SER A 165 0.08 -8.60 -15.14
C SER A 165 1.07 -9.59 -14.55
N VAL A 166 2.08 -10.01 -15.33
CA VAL A 166 3.14 -10.91 -14.86
C VAL A 166 3.91 -10.27 -13.71
N SER A 167 4.34 -9.02 -13.86
CA SER A 167 5.06 -8.30 -12.80
C SER A 167 4.25 -8.18 -11.51
N LEU A 168 2.96 -7.85 -11.62
CA LEU A 168 2.07 -7.73 -10.46
C LEU A 168 1.87 -9.09 -9.76
N PHE A 169 1.71 -10.17 -10.51
CA PHE A 169 1.58 -11.50 -9.94
C PHE A 169 2.87 -11.97 -9.28
N GLU A 170 4.04 -11.69 -9.86
CA GLU A 170 5.33 -11.98 -9.24
C GLU A 170 5.52 -11.22 -7.93
N GLN A 171 5.26 -9.91 -7.92
CA GLN A 171 5.35 -9.09 -6.72
C GLN A 171 4.38 -9.56 -5.63
N ALA A 172 3.13 -9.89 -6.00
CA ALA A 172 2.15 -10.42 -5.07
C ALA A 172 2.59 -11.76 -4.48
N ASN A 173 3.14 -12.66 -5.31
CA ASN A 173 3.66 -13.94 -4.87
C ASN A 173 4.85 -13.78 -3.91
N GLU A 174 5.76 -12.84 -4.17
CA GLU A 174 6.89 -12.54 -3.30
C GLU A 174 6.41 -12.00 -1.94
N MET A 175 5.48 -11.05 -1.94
CA MET A 175 4.90 -10.50 -0.71
C MET A 175 4.24 -11.60 0.13
N VAL A 176 3.44 -12.48 -0.49
CA VAL A 176 2.82 -13.61 0.21
C VAL A 176 3.86 -14.60 0.72
N ALA A 177 4.93 -14.87 -0.05
CA ALA A 177 6.00 -15.76 0.39
C ALA A 177 6.76 -15.19 1.60
N THR A 178 7.07 -13.89 1.60
CA THR A 178 7.72 -13.24 2.75
C THR A 178 6.83 -13.25 3.98
N GLU A 179 5.53 -12.99 3.83
CA GLU A 179 4.57 -13.08 4.92
C GLU A 179 4.46 -14.50 5.48
N ARG A 180 4.34 -15.52 4.62
CA ARG A 180 4.31 -16.93 5.05
C ARG A 180 5.56 -17.32 5.83
N ARG A 181 6.74 -16.89 5.37
CA ARG A 181 8.02 -17.14 6.07
C ARG A 181 8.06 -16.42 7.43
N ALA A 182 7.66 -15.15 7.47
CA ALA A 182 7.62 -14.37 8.70
C ALA A 182 6.63 -14.96 9.71
N ARG A 183 5.44 -15.33 9.24
CA ARG A 183 4.41 -15.99 10.03
C ARG A 183 4.89 -17.32 10.60
N ALA A 184 5.47 -18.20 9.79
CA ALA A 184 6.02 -19.46 10.26
C ALA A 184 7.12 -19.27 11.32
N LYS A 185 7.97 -18.25 11.16
CA LYS A 185 9.01 -17.92 12.15
C LYS A 185 8.42 -17.43 13.48
N LEU A 186 7.36 -16.63 13.42
CA LEU A 186 6.66 -16.17 14.62
C LEU A 186 5.92 -17.31 15.31
N GLU A 187 5.19 -18.12 14.56
CA GLU A 187 4.49 -19.31 15.07
C GLU A 187 5.47 -20.25 15.79
N ALA A 188 6.62 -20.55 15.19
CA ALA A 188 7.65 -21.37 15.85
C ALA A 188 8.17 -20.76 17.17
N ARG A 189 8.33 -19.43 17.23
CA ARG A 189 8.77 -18.74 18.46
C ARG A 189 7.69 -18.72 19.54
N VAL A 190 6.42 -18.59 19.14
CA VAL A 190 5.27 -18.69 20.04
C VAL A 190 5.21 -20.09 20.64
N ASP A 191 5.30 -21.13 19.82
CA ASP A 191 5.29 -22.52 20.30
C ASP A 191 6.41 -22.80 21.32
N GLU A 192 7.62 -22.27 21.10
CA GLU A 192 8.73 -22.41 22.04
C GLU A 192 8.48 -21.65 23.36
N LEU A 193 7.91 -20.45 23.27
CA LEU A 193 7.53 -19.66 24.45
C LEU A 193 6.45 -20.37 25.27
N GLU A 194 5.42 -20.89 24.61
CA GLU A 194 4.34 -21.64 25.28
C GLU A 194 4.85 -22.88 25.99
N LYS A 195 5.78 -23.63 25.39
CA LYS A 195 6.43 -24.78 26.04
C LYS A 195 7.18 -24.34 27.30
N ARG A 196 8.00 -23.29 27.21
CA ARG A 196 8.78 -22.78 28.35
C ARG A 196 7.87 -22.26 29.46
N ASP A 197 6.81 -21.55 29.13
CA ASP A 197 5.89 -21.02 30.13
C ASP A 197 5.06 -22.14 30.77
N GLY A 198 4.69 -23.17 30.01
CA GLY A 198 4.10 -24.40 30.55
C GLY A 198 5.01 -25.11 31.56
N GLU A 199 6.30 -25.21 31.28
CA GLU A 199 7.28 -25.78 32.23
C GLU A 199 7.47 -24.93 33.49
N LYS A 200 7.59 -23.61 33.33
CA LYS A 200 7.70 -22.68 34.47
C LYS A 200 6.45 -22.73 35.35
N LYS A 201 5.25 -22.77 34.75
CA LYS A 201 3.99 -22.91 35.47
C LYS A 201 3.97 -24.18 36.32
N LYS A 202 4.38 -25.32 35.76
CA LYS A 202 4.49 -26.59 36.50
C LYS A 202 5.49 -26.50 37.66
N ARG A 203 6.61 -25.78 37.50
CA ARG A 203 7.59 -25.58 38.58
C ARG A 203 7.02 -24.69 39.69
N LEU A 204 6.35 -23.61 39.33
CA LEU A 204 5.67 -22.72 40.28
C LEU A 204 4.62 -23.46 41.09
N GLU A 205 3.77 -24.26 40.45
CA GLU A 205 2.75 -25.07 41.12
C GLU A 205 3.36 -26.01 42.19
N ARG A 206 4.52 -26.62 41.90
CA ARG A 206 5.22 -27.46 42.90
C ARG A 206 5.77 -26.63 44.06
N LEU A 207 6.31 -25.45 43.78
CA LEU A 207 6.82 -24.55 44.82
C LEU A 207 5.67 -24.02 45.69
N GLU A 208 4.55 -23.62 45.10
CA GLU A 208 3.34 -23.20 45.81
C GLU A 208 2.79 -24.32 46.69
N ALA A 209 2.77 -25.56 46.20
CA ALA A 209 2.37 -26.71 47.01
C ALA A 209 3.34 -26.97 48.19
N ALA A 210 4.63 -26.69 48.02
CA ALA A 210 5.63 -26.80 49.10
C ALA A 210 5.49 -25.67 50.12
N THR A 211 5.36 -24.41 49.68
CA THR A 211 5.16 -23.26 50.57
C THR A 211 3.84 -23.35 51.32
N ALA A 212 2.76 -23.82 50.68
CA ALA A 212 1.49 -24.07 51.36
C ALA A 212 1.61 -25.14 52.45
N ARG A 213 2.42 -26.19 52.25
CA ARG A 213 2.74 -27.18 53.29
C ARG A 213 3.51 -26.56 54.44
N ILE A 214 4.55 -25.77 54.15
CA ILE A 214 5.35 -25.09 55.17
C ILE A 214 4.49 -24.12 55.98
N ALA A 215 3.63 -23.34 55.32
CA ALA A 215 2.72 -22.40 55.97
C ALA A 215 1.79 -23.10 56.96
N ARG A 216 1.23 -24.27 56.59
CA ARG A 216 0.39 -25.08 57.50
C ARG A 216 1.17 -25.58 58.73
N VAL A 217 2.39 -26.08 58.55
CA VAL A 217 3.22 -26.53 59.67
C VAL A 217 3.56 -25.36 60.58
N ARG A 218 3.94 -24.21 60.01
CA ARG A 218 4.23 -23.01 60.79
C ARG A 218 3.03 -22.54 61.62
N SER A 219 1.82 -22.52 61.06
CA SER A 219 0.62 -22.16 61.82
C SER A 219 0.31 -23.12 62.98
N MET A 220 0.72 -24.39 62.88
CA MET A 220 0.56 -25.36 63.98
C MET A 220 1.62 -25.22 65.08
N LEU A 221 2.78 -24.61 64.78
CA LEU A 221 3.86 -24.39 65.75
C LEU A 221 3.73 -23.04 66.47
N GLU A 222 3.06 -22.06 65.86
CA GLU A 222 2.79 -20.74 66.44
C GLU A 222 1.46 -20.70 67.24
N ALA A 223 0.70 -21.80 67.27
CA ALA A 223 -0.53 -21.99 68.07
C ALA A 223 -0.25 -22.78 69.35
#